data_AF-A0A8J7R6H5-F1
#
_entry.id   AF-A0A8J7R6H5-F1
#
_cell.length_a   1.000
_cell.length_b   1.000
_cell.length_c   1.000
_cell.angle_alpha   90.00
_cell.angle_beta   90.00
_cell.angle_gamma   90.00
#
_symmetry.space_group_name_H-M   'P 1'
#
loop_
_entity.id
_entity.type
_entity.pdbx_description
1 polymer ?
#
loop_
_entity_poly.entity_id
_entity_poly.type
_entity_poly.pdbx_seq_one_letter_code
_entity_poly.pdbx_strand_id
1 'polypeptide(L)' 'MGESACDRRFCPECDLAVSCADEACPECGAVIEPPTSRD' A
#
# COMPACT_ATOMS: atom_id res chain seq x y z
N MET A 1 6.90 -20.50 10.69
CA MET A 1 5.45 -20.25 10.86
C MET A 1 5.19 -18.83 10.42
N GLY A 2 4.51 -18.66 9.28
CA GLY A 2 3.76 -17.45 8.90
C GLY A 2 4.51 -16.14 8.75
N GLU A 3 5.46 -16.03 7.82
CA GLU A 3 5.77 -14.72 7.24
C GLU A 3 4.70 -14.48 6.17
N SER A 4 3.50 -14.09 6.59
CA SER A 4 2.45 -13.65 5.68
C SER A 4 3.08 -12.63 4.74
N ALA A 5 3.08 -12.99 3.46
CA ALA A 5 3.67 -12.22 2.37
C ALA A 5 3.44 -10.74 2.64
N CYS A 6 4.53 -10.02 2.88
CA CYS A 6 4.47 -8.58 3.02
C CYS A 6 4.16 -8.06 1.63
N ASP A 7 2.87 -8.01 1.27
CA ASP A 7 2.36 -7.36 0.08
C ASP A 7 2.60 -5.86 0.25
N ARG A 8 3.86 -5.44 0.12
CA ARG A 8 4.21 -4.02 0.03
C ARG A 8 3.59 -3.50 -1.24
N ARG A 9 2.79 -2.45 -1.09
CA ARG A 9 2.31 -1.68 -2.24
C ARG A 9 3.34 -0.62 -2.55
N PHE A 10 3.31 -0.13 -3.77
CA PHE A 10 4.16 0.98 -4.19
C PHE A 10 3.27 2.19 -4.41
N CYS A 11 3.72 3.33 -3.90
CA CYS A 11 3.05 4.59 -4.15
C CYS A 11 3.16 4.94 -5.65
N PRO A 12 2.05 5.26 -6.33
CA PRO A 12 2.08 5.56 -7.77
C PRO A 12 2.78 6.90 -8.11
N GLU A 13 2.92 7.80 -7.13
CA GLU A 13 3.49 9.13 -7.36
C GLU A 13 5.01 9.15 -7.18
N CYS A 14 5.52 8.50 -6.12
CA CYS A 14 6.93 8.55 -5.74
C CYS A 14 7.64 7.19 -5.76
N ASP A 15 6.94 6.11 -6.14
CA ASP A 15 7.45 4.73 -6.16
C ASP A 15 7.95 4.23 -4.80
N LEU A 16 7.49 4.85 -3.70
CA LEU A 16 7.86 4.44 -2.35
C LEU A 16 7.15 3.14 -1.98
N ALA A 17 7.90 2.18 -1.45
CA ALA A 17 7.33 0.99 -0.83
C ALA A 17 6.55 1.36 0.45
N VAL A 18 5.24 1.18 0.41
CA VAL A 18 4.31 1.45 1.50
C VAL A 18 3.67 0.16 2.01
N SER A 19 3.18 0.20 3.25
CA SER A 19 2.51 -0.94 3.86
C SER A 19 1.12 -1.11 3.26
N CYS A 20 0.63 -2.34 3.14
CA CYS A 20 -0.75 -2.59 2.67
C CYS A 20 -1.83 -2.01 3.59
N ALA A 21 -1.49 -1.75 4.86
CA ALA A 21 -2.36 -1.12 5.84
C ALA A 21 -2.38 0.42 5.74
N ASP A 22 -1.48 1.00 4.95
CA ASP A 22 -1.34 2.44 4.78
C ASP A 22 -2.36 2.94 3.74
N GLU A 23 -3.21 3.89 4.13
CA GLU A 23 -4.23 4.49 3.25
C GLU A 23 -3.68 5.68 2.45
N ALA A 24 -2.54 6.24 2.84
CA ALA A 24 -1.89 7.34 2.14
C ALA A 24 -0.38 7.39 2.39
N CYS A 25 0.39 7.60 1.33
CA CYS A 25 1.85 7.57 1.37
C CYS A 25 2.41 8.62 2.36
N PRO A 26 3.31 8.24 3.29
CA PRO A 26 3.84 9.14 4.30
C PRO A 26 4.83 10.18 3.76
N GLU A 27 5.40 9.96 2.57
CA GLU A 27 6.36 10.89 1.96
C GLU A 27 5.66 11.98 1.14
N CYS A 28 4.73 11.60 0.26
CA CYS A 28 4.10 12.54 -0.68
C CYS A 28 2.64 12.86 -0.35
N GLY A 29 1.97 12.06 0.49
CA GLY A 29 0.56 12.21 0.84
C GLY A 29 -0.43 11.63 -0.17
N ALA A 30 0.03 10.89 -1.18
CA ALA A 30 -0.85 10.28 -2.19
C ALA A 30 -1.71 9.16 -1.59
N VAL A 31 -3.00 9.12 -1.93
CA VAL A 31 -3.95 8.13 -1.42
C VAL A 31 -3.66 6.75 -2.04
N ILE A 32 -3.53 5.73 -1.19
CA ILE A 32 -3.30 4.34 -1.57
C ILE A 32 -4.62 3.60 -1.41
N GLU A 33 -5.46 3.65 -2.45
CA GLU A 33 -6.78 3.01 -2.44
C GLU A 33 -6.62 1.50 -2.14
N PRO A 34 -7.37 0.93 -1.19
CA PRO A 34 -7.44 -0.51 -1.04
C PRO A 34 -8.08 -1.13 -2.30
N PRO A 35 -7.70 -2.37 -2.69
CA PRO A 35 -8.46 -3.09 -3.70
C PRO A 35 -9.85 -3.26 -3.09
N THR A 36 -10.80 -2.51 -3.61
CA THR A 36 -12.21 -2.64 -3.24
C THR A 36 -12.63 -4.02 -3.72
N SER A 37 -12.43 -5.03 -2.88
CA SER A 37 -12.93 -6.37 -3.13
C SER A 37 -14.45 -6.27 -3.02
N ARG A 38 -15.07 -6.13 -4.18
CA ARG A 38 -16.51 -6.23 -4.37
C ARG A 38 -16.73 -7.07 -5.61
N ASP A 39 -16.60 -8.38 -5.42
CA ASP A 39 -17.34 -9.39 -6.15
C ASP A 39 -17.91 -10.38 -5.12
#